data_AF-A0A853BEG6-F1
#
_entry.id   AF-A0A853BEG6-F1
#
_cell.length_a   1.000
_cell.length_b   1.000
_cell.length_c   1.000
_cell.angle_alpha   90.00
_cell.angle_beta   90.00
_cell.angle_gamma   90.00
#
_symmetry.space_group_name_H-M   'P 1'
#
loop_
_entity.id
_entity.type
_entity.pdbx_description
1 polymer ?
#
loop_
_entity_poly.entity_id
_entity_poly.type
_entity_poly.pdbx_seq_one_letter_code
_entity_poly.pdbx_strand_id
1 'polypeptide(L)'
;MALNLDEDQVTRLNTLLRDAKDRGEELCRSMQSDYANVVGGNWKGIASMAALGKSDEMLQFWNSQLAPILDKLTTGIVGTQNLMSDHESDSQSKINAVTPGMGGNFATRMA
;
A
#
# COMPACT_ATOMS: atom_id res chain seq x y z
N MET A 1 -5.00 -21.49 -1.29
CA MET A 1 -4.03 -21.30 -0.20
C MET A 1 -4.34 -19.94 0.40
N ALA A 2 -4.95 -19.88 1.59
CA ALA A 2 -5.28 -18.62 2.23
C ALA A 2 -3.99 -18.04 2.84
N LEU A 3 -3.58 -16.85 2.41
CA LEU A 3 -2.52 -16.11 3.09
C LEU A 3 -3.10 -15.63 4.43
N ASN A 4 -2.72 -16.25 5.54
CA ASN A 4 -2.92 -15.68 6.87
C ASN A 4 -1.87 -14.58 7.05
N LEU A 5 -2.18 -13.38 6.54
CA LEU A 5 -1.44 -12.18 6.88
C LEU A 5 -1.98 -11.66 8.22
N ASP A 6 -1.08 -11.38 9.15
CA ASP A 6 -1.40 -10.69 10.40
C ASP A 6 -1.69 -9.19 10.13
N GLU A 7 -2.52 -8.54 10.95
CA GLU A 7 -2.93 -7.14 10.73
C GLU A 7 -1.73 -6.19 10.71
N ASP A 8 -0.73 -6.46 11.56
CA ASP A 8 0.56 -5.77 11.58
C ASP A 8 1.34 -5.95 10.27
N GLN A 9 1.27 -7.14 9.66
CA GLN A 9 1.93 -7.42 8.38
C GLN A 9 1.24 -6.66 7.24
N VAL A 10 -0.08 -6.61 7.22
CA VAL A 10 -0.88 -5.86 6.25
C VAL A 10 -0.57 -4.36 6.34
N THR A 11 -0.55 -3.82 7.56
CA THR A 11 -0.24 -2.40 7.82
C THR A 11 1.17 -2.06 7.37
N ARG A 12 2.17 -2.88 7.74
CA ARG A 12 3.56 -2.66 7.33
C ARG A 12 3.75 -2.72 5.82
N LEU A 13 3.06 -3.63 5.14
CA LEU A 13 3.14 -3.78 3.69
C LEU A 13 2.50 -2.58 2.97
N ASN A 14 1.39 -2.06 3.49
CA ASN A 14 0.77 -0.83 3.02
C ASN A 14 1.72 0.38 3.13
N THR A 15 2.35 0.57 4.29
CA THR A 15 3.36 1.63 4.50
C THR A 15 4.53 1.48 3.52
N LEU A 16 5.07 0.28 3.35
CA LEU A 16 6.19 0.04 2.43
C LEU A 16 5.84 0.37 0.98
N LEU A 17 4.63 0.04 0.53
CA LEU A 17 4.20 0.32 -0.84
C LEU A 17 3.97 1.81 -1.08
N ARG A 18 3.39 2.52 -0.11
CA ARG A 18 3.22 3.97 -0.15
C ARG A 18 4.58 4.69 -0.18
N ASP A 19 5.48 4.33 0.72
CA ASP A 19 6.84 4.88 0.76
C ASP A 19 7.59 4.62 -0.55
N ALA A 20 7.47 3.41 -1.12
CA ALA A 20 8.12 3.06 -2.39
C ALA A 20 7.56 3.88 -3.56
N LYS A 21 6.25 4.15 -3.57
CA LYS A 21 5.62 4.99 -4.58
C LYS A 21 6.13 6.43 -4.49
N ASP A 22 6.08 7.01 -3.30
CA ASP A 22 6.45 8.42 -3.10
C ASP A 22 7.94 8.65 -3.40
N ARG A 23 8.82 7.80 -2.85
CA ARG A 23 10.26 7.89 -3.09
C ARG A 23 10.63 7.61 -4.54
N GLY A 24 9.96 6.65 -5.17
CA GLY A 24 10.23 6.31 -6.57
C GLY A 24 9.83 7.43 -7.52
N GLU A 25 8.70 8.08 -7.27
CA GLU A 25 8.28 9.25 -8.04
C GLU A 25 9.26 10.42 -7.85
N GLU A 26 9.67 10.67 -6.61
CA GLU A 26 10.65 11.70 -6.28
C GLU A 26 11.99 11.46 -6.99
N LEU A 27 12.48 10.20 -6.99
CA LEU A 27 13.71 9.82 -7.70
C LEU A 27 13.59 10.05 -9.21
N CYS A 28 12.48 9.64 -9.84
CA CYS A 28 12.27 9.87 -11.27
C CYS A 28 12.24 11.36 -11.62
N ARG A 29 11.58 12.18 -10.80
CA ARG A 29 11.54 13.65 -10.98
C ARG A 29 12.91 14.29 -10.77
N SER A 30 13.64 13.86 -9.74
CA SER A 30 14.99 14.35 -9.46
C SER A 30 15.93 14.05 -10.62
N MET A 31 15.94 12.81 -11.10
CA MET A 31 16.76 12.39 -12.24
C MET A 31 16.46 13.21 -13.50
N GLN A 32 15.19 13.46 -13.79
CA GLN A 32 14.80 14.29 -14.94
C GLN A 32 15.28 15.73 -14.77
N SER A 33 15.11 16.32 -13.58
CA SER A 33 15.55 17.68 -13.28
C SER A 33 17.07 17.82 -13.39
N ASP A 34 17.82 16.89 -12.79
CA ASP A 34 19.29 16.87 -12.85
C ASP A 34 19.77 16.72 -14.29
N TYR A 35 19.14 15.84 -15.06
CA TYR A 35 19.48 15.64 -16.46
C TYR A 35 19.20 16.89 -17.31
N ALA A 36 18.06 17.55 -17.11
CA ALA A 36 17.72 18.80 -17.77
C ALA A 36 18.70 19.92 -17.43
N ASN A 37 19.15 20.00 -16.17
CA ASN A 37 20.16 20.98 -15.74
C ASN A 37 21.51 20.75 -16.43
N VAL A 38 21.94 19.49 -16.56
CA VAL A 38 23.21 19.14 -17.22
C VAL A 38 23.17 19.38 -18.73
N VAL A 39 22.09 18.96 -19.40
CA VAL A 39 21.92 19.13 -20.86
C VAL A 39 21.66 20.59 -21.23
N GLY A 40 20.94 21.35 -20.39
CA GLY A 40 20.69 22.77 -20.59
C GLY A 40 21.94 23.64 -20.38
N GLY A 41 22.84 23.25 -19.47
CA GLY A 41 24.05 24.00 -19.13
C GLY A 41 25.25 23.70 -20.02
N ASN A 42 25.58 22.43 -20.22
CA ASN A 42 26.92 22.03 -20.71
C ASN A 42 26.93 21.11 -21.93
N TRP A 43 25.83 20.40 -22.23
CA TRP A 43 25.84 19.34 -23.24
C TRP A 43 24.85 19.64 -24.37
N LYS A 44 25.28 20.35 -25.42
CA LYS A 44 24.44 20.68 -26.58
C LYS A 44 24.67 19.70 -27.74
N GLY A 45 23.62 19.07 -28.24
CA GLY A 45 23.68 18.17 -29.41
C GLY A 45 22.52 17.16 -29.48
N ILE A 46 22.42 16.45 -30.61
CA ILE A 46 21.36 15.46 -30.87
C ILE A 46 21.36 14.34 -29.82
N ALA A 47 22.53 13.91 -29.35
CA ALA A 47 22.67 12.89 -28.31
C ALA A 47 22.06 13.34 -26.96
N SER A 48 22.27 14.60 -26.58
CA SER A 48 21.71 15.16 -25.34
C SER A 48 20.19 15.33 -25.42
N MET A 49 19.66 15.70 -26.58
CA MET A 49 18.21 15.76 -26.83
C MET A 49 17.57 14.37 -26.83
N ALA A 50 18.23 13.36 -27.40
CA ALA A 50 17.74 11.98 -27.39
C ALA A 50 17.66 11.42 -25.97
N ALA A 51 18.65 11.71 -25.13
CA ALA A 51 18.68 11.28 -23.75
C ALA A 51 17.70 12.07 -22.85
N LEU A 52 17.41 13.34 -23.14
CA LEU A 52 16.27 14.06 -22.55
C LEU A 52 14.95 13.33 -22.84
N GLY A 53 14.74 12.91 -24.10
CA GLY A 53 13.59 12.11 -24.47
C GLY A 53 13.49 10.79 -23.71
N LYS A 54 14.62 10.12 -23.43
CA LYS A 54 14.64 8.92 -22.58
C LYS A 54 14.32 9.20 -21.11
N SER A 55 14.71 10.35 -20.59
CA SER A 55 14.33 10.78 -19.25
C SER A 55 12.82 11.04 -19.15
N ASP A 56 12.21 11.63 -20.18
CA ASP A 56 10.76 11.83 -20.25
C ASP A 56 10.01 10.50 -20.36
N GLU A 57 10.51 9.58 -21.20
CA GLU A 57 9.97 8.21 -21.31
C GLU A 57 9.99 7.46 -19.96
N MET A 58 11.07 7.63 -19.18
CA MET A 58 11.17 7.03 -17.84
C MET A 58 10.08 7.57 -16.91
N LEU A 59 9.90 8.89 -16.82
CA LEU A 59 8.86 9.48 -15.97
C LEU A 59 7.46 9.09 -16.46
N GLN A 60 7.25 9.03 -17.77
CA GLN A 60 5.98 8.57 -18.35
C GLN A 60 5.71 7.10 -18.01
N PHE A 61 6.72 6.23 -18.10
CA PHE A 61 6.59 4.82 -17.73
C PHE A 61 6.28 4.67 -16.24
N TRP A 62 6.96 5.44 -15.38
CA TRP A 62 6.65 5.48 -13.95
C TRP A 62 5.18 5.80 -13.70
N ASN A 63 4.69 6.89 -14.27
CA ASN A 63 3.33 7.39 -14.06
C ASN A 63 2.25 6.51 -14.69
N SER A 64 2.53 5.88 -15.84
CA SER A 64 1.53 5.11 -16.59
C SER A 64 1.48 3.62 -16.23
N GLN A 65 2.58 3.06 -15.72
CA GLN A 65 2.70 1.62 -15.46
C GLN A 65 2.98 1.34 -13.99
N LEU A 66 4.08 1.84 -13.44
CA LEU A 66 4.56 1.46 -12.11
C LEU A 66 3.69 2.02 -10.97
N ALA A 67 3.45 3.33 -10.95
CA ALA A 67 2.63 3.96 -9.92
C ALA A 67 1.21 3.37 -9.84
N PRO A 68 0.50 3.12 -10.98
CA PRO A 68 -0.79 2.43 -10.96
C PRO A 68 -0.75 1.00 -10.44
N ILE A 69 0.34 0.26 -10.66
CA ILE A 69 0.50 -1.10 -10.10
C ILE A 69 0.63 -1.01 -8.57
N LEU A 70 1.43 -0.08 -8.07
CA LEU A 70 1.57 0.16 -6.63
C LEU A 70 0.24 0.60 -5.99
N ASP A 71 -0.56 1.41 -6.68
CA ASP A 71 -1.90 1.81 -6.22
C ASP A 71 -2.87 0.62 -6.16
N LYS A 72 -2.84 -0.27 -7.16
CA LYS A 72 -3.65 -1.49 -7.16
C LYS A 72 -3.26 -2.44 -6.02
N LEU A 73 -1.96 -2.61 -5.78
CA LEU A 73 -1.46 -3.40 -4.65
C LEU A 73 -1.91 -2.81 -3.32
N THR A 74 -1.76 -1.49 -3.15
CA THR A 74 -2.23 -0.76 -1.96
C THR A 74 -3.73 -0.94 -1.74
N THR A 75 -4.53 -0.81 -2.81
CA THR A 75 -5.99 -0.99 -2.76
C THR A 75 -6.37 -2.42 -2.35
N GLY A 76 -5.67 -3.44 -2.88
CA GLY A 76 -5.90 -4.83 -2.51
C GLY A 76 -5.60 -5.13 -1.04
N ILE A 77 -4.53 -4.54 -0.50
CA ILE A 77 -4.11 -4.70 0.89
C ILE A 77 -5.09 -3.98 1.84
N VAL A 78 -5.49 -2.75 1.53
CA VAL A 78 -6.51 -2.03 2.32
C VAL A 78 -7.85 -2.76 2.28
N GLY A 79 -8.24 -3.32 1.14
CA GLY A 79 -9.43 -4.16 1.04
C GLY A 79 -9.36 -5.40 1.94
N THR A 80 -8.17 -6.01 2.04
CA THR A 80 -7.93 -7.14 2.95
C THR A 80 -8.00 -6.70 4.42
N GLN A 81 -7.44 -5.54 4.76
CA GLN A 81 -7.50 -4.98 6.11
C GLN A 81 -8.93 -4.76 6.57
N ASN A 82 -9.76 -4.13 5.73
CA ASN A 82 -11.17 -3.88 6.05
C ASN A 82 -11.94 -5.19 6.28
N LEU A 83 -11.69 -6.22 5.45
CA LEU A 83 -12.31 -7.54 5.61
C LEU A 83 -11.90 -8.23 6.92
N MET A 84 -10.64 -8.07 7.35
CA MET A 84 -10.17 -8.62 8.63
C MET A 84 -10.84 -7.92 9.82
N SER A 85 -10.89 -6.59 9.82
CA SER A 85 -11.54 -5.81 10.88
C SER A 85 -13.04 -6.10 11.00
N ASP A 86 -13.74 -6.28 9.87
CA ASP A 86 -15.16 -6.64 9.84
C ASP A 86 -15.39 -8.05 10.42
N HIS A 87 -14.53 -9.01 10.08
CA HIS A 87 -14.59 -10.38 10.61
C HIS A 87 -14.34 -10.43 12.12
N GLU A 88 -13.39 -9.65 12.62
CA GLU A 88 -13.06 -9.58 14.04
C GLU A 88 -14.18 -8.90 14.85
N SER A 89 -14.80 -7.85 14.29
CA SER A 89 -15.96 -7.18 14.90
C SER A 89 -17.19 -8.10 14.98
N ASP A 90 -17.48 -8.87 13.93
CA ASP A 90 -18.59 -9.84 13.93
C ASP A 90 -18.31 -11.00 14.90
N SER A 91 -17.07 -11.48 14.96
CA SER A 91 -16.66 -12.54 15.91
C SER A 91 -16.73 -12.06 17.36
N GLN A 92 -16.25 -10.85 17.66
CA GLN A 92 -16.31 -10.24 18.99
C GLN A 92 -17.76 -9.99 19.43
N SER A 93 -18.62 -9.54 18.51
CA SER A 93 -20.04 -9.34 18.77
C SER A 93 -20.74 -10.67 19.10
N LYS A 94 -20.42 -11.76 18.39
CA LYS A 94 -20.91 -13.11 18.67
C LYS A 94 -20.38 -13.66 20.00
N ILE A 95 -19.10 -13.46 20.32
CA ILE A 95 -18.52 -13.87 21.62
C ILE A 95 -19.18 -13.10 22.76
N ASN A 96 -19.37 -11.79 22.62
CA ASN A 96 -20.08 -10.99 23.62
C ASN A 96 -21.55 -11.42 23.76
N ALA A 97 -22.20 -11.83 22.66
CA ALA A 97 -23.55 -12.37 22.66
C ALA A 97 -23.67 -13.81 23.21
N VAL A 98 -22.58 -14.59 23.22
CA VAL A 98 -22.48 -15.90 23.90
C VAL A 98 -22.02 -15.74 25.36
N THR A 99 -21.45 -14.59 25.72
CA THR A 99 -21.07 -14.24 27.10
C THR A 99 -22.05 -13.28 27.83
N PRO A 100 -23.38 -13.44 27.76
CA PRO A 100 -24.28 -12.90 28.77
C PRO A 100 -24.55 -14.02 29.80
N GLY A 101 -23.68 -14.17 30.80
CA GLY A 101 -24.09 -14.81 32.06
C GLY A 101 -23.50 -16.19 32.44
N MET A 102 -22.23 -16.48 32.17
CA MET A 102 -21.52 -17.58 32.87
C MET A 102 -21.15 -17.21 34.32
N GLY A 103 -22.15 -16.84 35.13
CA GLY A 103 -21.93 -16.38 36.51
C GLY A 103 -23.10 -16.50 37.49
N GLY A 104 -24.23 -17.12 37.15
CA GLY A 104 -25.26 -17.33 38.15
C GLY A 104 -26.49 -18.10 37.69
N ASN A 105 -26.94 -19.04 38.52
CA ASN A 105 -28.26 -19.68 38.54
C ASN A 105 -28.56 -20.88 37.62
N PHE A 106 -27.69 -21.90 37.63
CA PHE A 106 -28.11 -23.29 37.34
C PHE A 106 -28.09 -24.21 38.57
N ALA A 107 -28.08 -23.66 39.81
CA ALA A 107 -27.96 -24.45 41.04
C ALA A 107 -29.08 -24.27 42.08
N THR A 108 -30.20 -23.59 41.77
CA THR A 108 -31.23 -23.26 42.80
C THR A 108 -32.67 -23.61 42.42
N ARG A 109 -32.91 -24.56 41.52
CA ARG A 109 -34.27 -25.05 41.27
C ARG A 109 -34.38 -26.57 41.24
N MET A 110 -33.74 -27.25 42.19
CA MET A 110 -34.12 -28.59 42.66
C MET A 110 -33.59 -28.78 44.10
N ALA A 111 -34.25 -28.14 45.07
CA ALA A 111 -34.19 -28.50 46.49
C ALA A 111 -35.51 -28.08 47.15
#